data_AF-A0A6B0UYN3-F1
#
_entry.id   AF-A0A6B0UYN3-F1
#
_cell.length_a   1.000
_cell.length_b   1.000
_cell.length_c   1.000
_cell.angle_alpha   90.00
_cell.angle_beta   90.00
_cell.angle_gamma   90.00
#
_symmetry.space_group_name_H-M   'P 1'
#
loop_
_entity.id
_entity.type
_entity.pdbx_description
1 polymer ?
#
loop_
_entity_poly.entity_id
_entity_poly.type
_entity_poly.pdbx_seq_one_letter_code
_entity_poly.pdbx_strand_id
1 'polypeptide(L)'
;MATCDGSATKLRTTLLNCVDHFCGRHSNCVEDSPCKTAGHVPSTLLIQDPVAENLLYSFLRSTTVFKNAGDYIQAKDTYHVESFNNTMLIYIDKRVHYMDRSYSLRQGLAVLDWNEHVGRQYTSTYFVEDACHPDRQGGRRSTRKRSLGMTIISRLTLAELSLVNIAEMLRGEGSL
;
A
#
# COMPACT_ATOMS: atom_id res chain seq x y z
N MET A 1 -3.44 -9.80 -7.73
CA MET A 1 -4.13 -10.94 -7.10
C MET A 1 -5.59 -10.62 -6.84
N ALA A 2 -5.90 -9.48 -6.22
CA ALA A 2 -7.27 -9.03 -5.94
C ALA A 2 -8.23 -8.99 -7.15
N THR A 3 -7.73 -8.86 -8.38
CA THR A 3 -8.52 -8.77 -9.63
C THR A 3 -8.72 -10.12 -10.35
N CYS A 4 -8.38 -11.25 -9.72
CA CYS A 4 -8.52 -12.56 -10.35
C CYS A 4 -9.92 -13.20 -10.18
N ASP A 5 -10.86 -12.55 -9.48
CA ASP A 5 -12.25 -13.01 -9.25
C ASP A 5 -12.36 -14.47 -8.77
N GLY A 6 -11.39 -14.92 -7.96
CA GLY A 6 -11.35 -16.31 -7.48
C GLY A 6 -10.87 -17.33 -8.52
N SER A 7 -10.40 -16.91 -9.69
CA SER A 7 -9.93 -17.82 -10.76
C SER A 7 -8.41 -17.96 -10.78
N ALA A 8 -7.94 -19.19 -10.55
CA ALA A 8 -6.52 -19.52 -10.61
C ALA A 8 -5.93 -19.37 -12.02
N THR A 9 -6.73 -19.61 -13.07
CA THR A 9 -6.28 -19.42 -14.46
C THR A 9 -6.11 -17.95 -14.77
N LYS A 10 -7.08 -17.11 -14.37
CA LYS A 10 -6.99 -15.65 -14.52
C LYS A 10 -5.75 -15.10 -13.80
N LEU A 11 -5.47 -15.56 -12.58
CA LEU A 11 -4.28 -15.17 -11.84
C LEU A 11 -2.98 -15.52 -12.59
N ARG A 12 -2.86 -16.75 -13.11
CA ARG A 12 -1.69 -17.16 -13.91
C ARG A 12 -1.52 -16.31 -15.16
N THR A 13 -2.60 -16.04 -15.88
CA THR A 13 -2.58 -15.17 -17.08
C THR A 13 -2.15 -13.76 -16.72
N THR A 14 -2.64 -13.19 -15.63
CA THR A 14 -2.21 -11.87 -15.15
C THR A 14 -0.72 -11.84 -14.81
N LEU A 15 -0.18 -12.90 -14.20
CA LEU A 15 1.25 -12.99 -13.92
C LEU A 15 2.09 -13.08 -15.20
N LEU A 16 1.66 -13.84 -16.20
CA LEU A 16 2.38 -13.96 -17.47
C LEU A 16 2.32 -12.67 -18.30
N ASN A 17 1.23 -11.91 -18.19
CA ASN A 17 1.09 -10.59 -18.83
C ASN A 17 2.19 -9.59 -18.38
N CYS A 18 2.83 -9.80 -17.23
CA CYS A 18 3.98 -9.00 -16.85
C CYS A 18 5.12 -9.07 -17.88
N VAL A 19 5.33 -10.24 -18.51
CA VAL A 19 6.37 -10.40 -19.54
C VAL A 19 6.05 -9.53 -20.75
N ASP A 20 4.82 -9.64 -21.27
CA ASP A 20 4.36 -8.83 -22.40
C ASP A 20 4.46 -7.34 -22.09
N HIS A 21 4.08 -6.92 -20.88
CA HIS A 21 4.22 -5.54 -20.43
C HIS A 21 5.68 -5.04 -20.48
N PHE A 22 6.64 -5.84 -20.01
CA PHE A 22 8.07 -5.47 -20.05
C PHE A 22 8.66 -5.51 -21.46
N CYS A 23 8.08 -6.27 -22.38
CA CYS A 23 8.42 -6.25 -23.81
C CYS A 23 7.76 -5.08 -24.58
N GLY A 24 6.96 -4.24 -23.91
CA GLY A 24 6.23 -3.14 -24.55
C GLY A 24 4.94 -3.58 -25.26
N ARG A 25 4.51 -4.83 -25.06
CA ARG A 25 3.27 -5.38 -25.61
C ARG A 25 2.14 -5.17 -24.60
N HIS A 26 1.33 -4.13 -24.80
CA HIS A 26 0.31 -3.70 -23.82
C HIS A 26 -1.12 -4.16 -24.13
N SER A 27 -1.31 -5.14 -25.01
CA SER A 27 -2.63 -5.64 -25.43
C SER A 27 -3.49 -6.12 -24.26
N ASN A 28 -2.89 -6.86 -23.32
CA ASN A 28 -3.57 -7.46 -22.18
C ASN A 28 -3.47 -6.61 -20.90
N CYS A 29 -2.96 -5.38 -20.98
CA CYS A 29 -2.92 -4.47 -19.83
C CYS A 29 -4.33 -3.95 -19.50
N VAL A 30 -4.57 -3.64 -18.23
CA VAL A 30 -5.85 -3.06 -17.76
C VAL A 30 -6.11 -1.74 -18.50
N GLU A 31 -7.36 -1.46 -18.90
CA GLU A 31 -7.68 -0.26 -19.70
C GLU A 31 -7.23 1.04 -19.03
N ASP A 32 -7.46 1.18 -17.73
CA ASP A 32 -7.08 2.37 -16.94
C ASP A 32 -5.58 2.40 -16.58
N SER A 33 -4.77 1.51 -17.14
CA SER A 33 -3.34 1.49 -16.85
C SER A 33 -2.62 2.67 -17.52
N PRO A 34 -1.67 3.33 -16.81
CA PRO A 34 -0.92 4.45 -17.37
C PRO A 34 -0.19 4.10 -18.68
N CYS A 35 0.22 2.85 -18.86
CA CYS A 35 0.89 2.38 -20.08
C CYS A 35 0.03 2.41 -21.34
N LYS A 36 -1.30 2.49 -21.21
CA LYS A 36 -2.20 2.69 -22.37
C LYS A 36 -2.41 4.16 -22.71
N THR A 37 -1.98 5.08 -21.85
CA THR A 37 -2.13 6.52 -22.10
C THR A 37 -1.17 6.97 -23.21
N ALA A 38 -1.67 7.75 -24.17
CA ALA A 38 -0.85 8.27 -25.26
C ALA A 38 0.31 9.13 -24.70
N GLY A 39 1.53 8.85 -25.16
CA GLY A 39 2.75 9.53 -24.69
C GLY A 39 3.32 8.99 -23.36
N HIS A 40 2.80 7.87 -22.84
CA HIS A 40 3.41 7.22 -21.67
C HIS A 40 4.80 6.69 -22.01
N VAL A 41 5.80 7.14 -21.27
CA VAL A 41 7.17 6.64 -21.34
C VAL A 41 7.37 5.60 -20.24
N PRO A 42 7.73 4.35 -20.59
CA PRO A 42 8.05 3.33 -19.60
C PRO A 42 9.18 3.77 -18.67
N SER A 43 8.98 3.59 -17.37
CA SER A 43 10.02 3.87 -16.37
C SER A 43 11.20 2.90 -16.42
N THR A 44 11.00 1.71 -16.98
CA THR A 44 11.98 0.63 -17.08
C THR A 44 12.39 0.39 -18.54
N LEU A 45 13.62 -0.07 -18.76
CA LEU A 45 14.09 -0.48 -20.08
C LEU A 45 13.25 -1.66 -20.59
N LEU A 46 12.81 -1.59 -21.85
CA LEU A 46 12.05 -2.66 -22.49
C LEU A 46 12.94 -3.87 -22.79
N ILE A 47 12.40 -5.06 -22.58
CA ILE A 47 13.06 -6.32 -22.93
C ILE A 47 12.92 -6.55 -24.43
N GLN A 48 14.04 -6.52 -25.15
CA GLN A 48 14.09 -6.81 -26.59
C GLN A 48 14.78 -8.14 -26.91
N ASP A 49 15.61 -8.65 -26.00
CA ASP A 49 16.34 -9.91 -26.18
C ASP A 49 15.41 -11.11 -25.91
N PRO A 50 15.21 -12.02 -26.89
CA PRO A 50 14.37 -13.21 -26.71
C PRO A 50 14.89 -14.15 -25.61
N VAL A 51 16.19 -14.13 -25.29
CA VAL A 51 16.73 -14.93 -24.18
C VAL A 51 16.24 -14.37 -22.84
N ALA A 52 16.30 -13.05 -22.68
CA ALA A 52 15.81 -12.37 -21.48
C ALA A 52 14.29 -12.55 -21.29
N GLU A 53 13.51 -12.51 -22.38
CA GLU A 53 12.07 -12.80 -22.35
C GLU A 53 11.81 -14.23 -21.81
N ASN A 54 12.51 -15.22 -22.35
CA ASN A 54 12.37 -16.62 -21.94
C ASN A 54 12.82 -16.86 -20.48
N LEU A 55 13.87 -16.16 -20.03
CA LEU A 55 14.32 -16.21 -18.64
C LEU A 55 13.25 -15.67 -17.69
N LEU A 56 12.66 -14.52 -18.00
CA LEU A 56 11.60 -13.94 -17.19
C LEU A 56 10.36 -14.84 -17.15
N TYR A 57 9.97 -15.38 -18.31
CA TYR A 57 8.86 -16.32 -18.41
C TYR A 57 9.09 -17.58 -17.55
N SER A 58 10.29 -18.16 -17.65
CA SER A 58 10.68 -19.35 -16.88
C SER A 58 10.74 -19.06 -15.38
N PHE A 59 11.28 -17.90 -14.99
CA PHE A 59 11.30 -17.42 -13.62
C PHE A 59 9.89 -17.32 -13.03
N LEU A 60 8.96 -16.66 -13.74
CA LEU A 60 7.58 -16.50 -13.27
C LEU A 60 6.91 -17.86 -13.04
N ARG A 61 7.10 -18.81 -13.96
CA ARG A 61 6.58 -20.18 -13.81
C ARG A 61 7.22 -20.97 -12.67
N SER A 62 8.43 -20.59 -12.26
CA SER A 62 9.11 -21.22 -11.14
C SER A 62 8.56 -20.80 -9.77
N THR A 63 7.89 -19.63 -9.70
CA THR A 63 7.37 -19.07 -8.45
C THR A 63 6.30 -19.97 -7.80
N THR A 64 6.25 -19.95 -6.47
CA THR A 64 5.24 -20.68 -5.68
C THR A 64 3.83 -20.19 -6.00
N VAL A 65 3.65 -18.88 -6.18
CA VAL A 65 2.37 -18.26 -6.53
C VAL A 65 1.85 -18.77 -7.87
N PHE A 66 2.72 -18.91 -8.87
CA PHE A 66 2.30 -19.42 -10.18
C PHE A 66 1.94 -20.91 -10.14
N LYS A 67 2.78 -21.72 -9.49
CA LYS A 67 2.58 -23.17 -9.33
C LYS A 67 1.28 -23.45 -8.58
N ASN A 68 1.12 -22.83 -7.42
CA ASN A 68 0.02 -23.07 -6.49
C ASN A 68 -1.04 -21.96 -6.54
N ALA A 69 -1.31 -21.41 -7.72
CA ALA A 69 -2.20 -20.26 -7.88
C ALA A 69 -3.58 -20.40 -7.20
N GLY A 70 -4.08 -21.63 -7.02
CA GLY A 70 -5.32 -21.93 -6.30
C GLY A 70 -5.31 -21.44 -4.85
N ASP A 71 -4.20 -21.58 -4.13
CA ASP A 71 -4.06 -21.17 -2.72
C ASP A 71 -4.10 -19.64 -2.55
N TYR A 72 -3.88 -18.95 -3.65
CA TYR A 72 -3.60 -17.53 -3.72
C TYR A 72 -4.76 -16.72 -4.34
N ILE A 73 -5.81 -17.38 -4.85
CA ILE A 73 -6.96 -16.71 -5.48
C ILE A 73 -7.73 -15.80 -4.53
N GLN A 74 -7.69 -16.09 -3.23
CA GLN A 74 -8.34 -15.30 -2.18
C GLN A 74 -7.38 -14.31 -1.50
N ALA A 75 -6.11 -14.26 -1.93
CA ALA A 75 -5.15 -13.35 -1.33
C ALA A 75 -5.59 -11.90 -1.59
N LYS A 76 -5.91 -11.20 -0.50
CA LYS A 76 -6.28 -9.78 -0.52
C LYS A 76 -5.03 -8.93 -0.41
N ASP A 77 -5.14 -7.70 -0.89
CA ASP A 77 -4.13 -6.69 -0.67
C ASP A 77 -4.00 -6.41 0.84
N THR A 78 -2.82 -6.68 1.39
CA THR A 78 -2.50 -6.45 2.80
C THR A 78 -1.93 -5.05 3.05
N TYR A 79 -1.79 -4.21 2.01
CA TYR A 79 -1.17 -2.89 2.10
C TYR A 79 -1.71 -2.02 3.24
N HIS A 80 -3.03 -1.95 3.41
CA HIS A 80 -3.62 -1.14 4.49
C HIS A 80 -3.31 -1.70 5.88
N VAL A 81 -3.31 -3.02 6.03
CA VAL A 81 -2.99 -3.68 7.30
C VAL A 81 -1.51 -3.50 7.63
N GLU A 82 -0.63 -3.69 6.65
CA GLU A 82 0.81 -3.54 6.81
C GLU A 82 1.21 -2.09 7.11
N SER A 83 0.64 -1.13 6.38
CA SER A 83 0.89 0.29 6.64
C SER A 83 0.40 0.70 8.02
N PHE A 84 -0.76 0.22 8.46
CA PHE A 84 -1.27 0.48 9.81
C PHE A 84 -0.34 -0.09 10.88
N ASN A 85 0.09 -1.34 10.71
CA ASN A 85 1.03 -1.98 11.63
C ASN A 85 2.36 -1.23 11.68
N ASN A 86 2.86 -0.74 10.55
CA ASN A 86 4.07 0.07 10.51
C ASN A 86 3.89 1.40 11.27
N THR A 87 2.77 2.11 11.08
CA THR A 87 2.49 3.34 11.83
C THR A 87 2.36 3.06 13.33
N MET A 88 1.66 1.99 13.71
CA MET A 88 1.55 1.56 15.11
C MET A 88 2.93 1.34 15.75
N LEU A 89 3.86 0.68 15.05
CA LEU A 89 5.21 0.42 15.54
C LEU A 89 6.07 1.68 15.73
N ILE A 90 5.77 2.79 15.06
CA ILE A 90 6.45 4.08 15.26
C ILE A 90 6.14 4.64 16.66
N TYR A 91 4.88 4.53 17.09
CA TYR A 91 4.41 5.11 18.36
C TYR A 91 4.49 4.11 19.52
N ILE A 92 4.28 2.83 19.23
CA ILE A 92 4.25 1.71 20.17
C ILE A 92 5.26 0.66 19.67
N ASP A 93 6.50 0.79 20.12
CA ASP A 93 7.50 -0.24 19.85
C ASP A 93 7.13 -1.52 20.63
N LYS A 94 7.02 -2.64 19.90
CA LYS A 94 6.73 -3.96 20.48
C LYS A 94 7.74 -4.42 21.55
N ARG A 95 8.94 -3.82 21.59
CA ARG A 95 10.02 -4.16 22.52
C ARG A 95 9.97 -3.35 23.82
N VAL A 96 9.14 -2.32 23.88
CA VAL A 96 9.03 -1.44 25.04
C VAL A 96 7.70 -1.71 25.73
N HIS A 97 7.77 -1.95 27.04
CA HIS A 97 6.57 -2.06 27.84
C HIS A 97 6.06 -0.66 28.20
N TYR A 98 4.82 -0.36 27.83
CA TYR A 98 4.13 0.88 28.17
C TYR A 98 3.04 0.59 29.19
N MET A 99 2.87 1.49 30.15
CA MET A 99 1.72 1.46 31.06
C MET A 99 0.43 1.76 30.28
N ASP A 100 -0.70 1.21 30.74
CA ASP A 100 -1.98 1.22 30.01
C ASP A 100 -2.37 2.59 29.46
N ARG A 101 -2.27 3.65 30.29
CA ARG A 101 -2.61 5.01 29.86
C ARG A 101 -1.70 5.52 28.73
N SER A 102 -0.41 5.23 28.80
CA SER A 102 0.55 5.63 27.77
C SER A 102 0.37 4.82 26.49
N TYR A 103 0.04 3.54 26.63
CA TYR A 103 -0.27 2.66 25.50
C TYR A 103 -1.50 3.19 24.73
N SER A 104 -2.61 3.44 25.43
CA SER A 104 -3.84 3.95 24.81
C SER A 104 -3.65 5.30 24.12
N LEU A 105 -2.92 6.23 24.75
CA LEU A 105 -2.60 7.52 24.11
C LEU A 105 -1.81 7.35 22.82
N ARG A 106 -0.76 6.51 22.84
CA ARG A 106 0.10 6.27 21.68
C ARG A 106 -0.64 5.54 20.56
N GLN A 107 -1.54 4.63 20.92
CA GLN A 107 -2.42 3.94 19.97
C GLN A 107 -3.34 4.95 19.27
N GLY A 108 -3.98 5.83 20.03
CA GLY A 108 -4.82 6.89 19.47
C GLY A 108 -4.04 7.82 18.52
N LEU A 109 -2.83 8.22 18.90
CA LEU A 109 -1.96 9.03 18.03
C LEU A 109 -1.59 8.30 16.73
N ALA A 110 -1.25 7.02 16.81
CA ALA A 110 -0.93 6.21 15.63
C ALA A 110 -2.13 6.07 14.69
N VAL A 111 -3.34 5.88 15.24
CA VAL A 111 -4.58 5.80 14.45
C VAL A 111 -4.86 7.14 13.76
N LEU A 112 -4.74 8.27 14.47
CA LEU A 112 -4.94 9.59 13.88
C LEU A 112 -3.94 9.88 12.76
N ASP A 113 -2.66 9.58 12.99
CA ASP A 113 -1.60 9.76 12.00
C ASP A 113 -1.82 8.87 10.77
N TRP A 114 -2.12 7.59 10.98
CA TRP A 114 -2.40 6.67 9.87
C TRP A 114 -3.64 7.10 9.07
N ASN A 115 -4.74 7.46 9.74
CA ASN A 115 -5.97 7.90 9.07
C ASN A 115 -5.77 9.16 8.23
N GLU A 116 -4.89 10.07 8.63
CA GLU A 116 -4.57 11.25 7.82
C GLU A 116 -3.72 10.92 6.58
N HIS A 117 -2.87 9.89 6.67
CA HIS A 117 -1.88 9.58 5.64
C HIS A 117 -2.28 8.43 4.71
N VAL A 118 -3.17 7.54 5.14
CA VAL A 118 -3.61 6.38 4.34
C VAL A 118 -4.36 6.83 3.09
N GLY A 119 -4.00 6.26 1.93
CA GLY A 119 -4.66 6.56 0.66
C GLY A 119 -4.48 8.00 0.16
N ARG A 120 -3.55 8.76 0.75
CA ARG A 120 -3.33 10.17 0.40
C ARG A 120 -2.97 10.34 -1.07
N GLN A 121 -3.74 11.17 -1.78
CA GLN A 121 -3.45 11.55 -3.16
C GLN A 121 -2.18 12.42 -3.22
N TYR A 122 -1.40 12.24 -4.28
CA TYR A 122 -0.24 13.09 -4.55
C TYR A 122 -0.71 14.48 -4.98
N THR A 123 -0.15 15.52 -4.38
CA THR A 123 -0.52 16.92 -4.67
C THR A 123 0.31 17.54 -5.78
N SER A 124 1.46 16.95 -6.12
CA SER A 124 2.27 17.36 -7.26
C SER A 124 3.16 16.22 -7.75
N THR A 125 3.42 16.20 -9.04
CA THR A 125 4.47 15.41 -9.69
C THR A 125 5.61 16.36 -10.04
N TYR A 126 6.84 16.03 -9.65
CA TYR A 126 8.02 16.72 -10.18
C TYR A 126 8.75 15.79 -11.13
N PHE A 127 9.20 16.34 -12.25
CA PHE A 127 9.98 15.60 -13.23
C PHE A 127 11.43 15.57 -12.76
N VAL A 128 11.99 14.38 -12.66
CA VAL A 128 13.43 14.22 -12.45
C VAL A 128 14.05 14.10 -13.83
N GLU A 129 14.89 15.07 -14.19
CA GLU A 129 15.71 15.00 -15.39
C GLU A 129 16.98 14.21 -15.06
N ASP A 130 17.10 13.01 -15.62
CA ASP A 130 18.34 12.25 -15.59
C ASP A 130 19.16 12.56 -16.84
N ALA A 131 20.26 13.29 -16.67
CA ALA A 131 21.12 13.71 -17.78
C ALA A 131 21.76 12.53 -18.53
N CYS A 132 21.91 11.36 -17.89
CA CYS A 132 22.44 10.17 -18.54
C CYS A 132 21.40 9.45 -19.40
N HIS A 133 20.10 9.67 -19.15
CA HIS A 133 19.00 9.06 -19.88
C HIS A 133 17.87 10.08 -20.07
N PRO A 134 18.06 11.07 -20.96
CA PRO A 134 17.10 12.16 -21.18
C PRO A 134 15.73 11.66 -21.68
N ASP A 135 15.66 10.45 -22.22
CA ASP A 135 14.42 9.82 -22.68
C ASP A 135 13.62 9.15 -21.55
N ARG A 136 14.21 8.97 -20.35
CA ARG A 136 13.57 8.32 -19.19
C ARG A 136 13.05 9.32 -18.16
N GLN A 137 12.37 10.35 -18.64
CA GLN A 137 11.78 11.37 -17.77
C GLN A 137 10.51 10.82 -17.10
N GLY A 138 10.68 10.32 -15.88
CA GLY A 138 9.59 9.88 -15.02
C GLY A 138 9.23 10.94 -13.98
N GLY A 139 7.96 11.28 -13.88
CA GLY A 139 7.46 12.11 -12.77
C GLY A 139 7.50 11.32 -11.46
N ARG A 140 8.22 11.82 -10.46
CA ARG A 140 8.17 11.26 -9.09
C ARG A 140 7.08 11.99 -8.30
N ARG A 141 6.23 11.23 -7.62
CA ARG A 141 5.13 11.79 -6.82
C ARG A 141 5.71 12.44 -5.57
N SER A 142 5.35 13.70 -5.32
CA SER A 142 5.71 14.44 -4.11
C SER A 142 4.47 14.66 -3.25
N THR A 143 4.59 14.30 -1.99
CA THR A 143 3.56 14.55 -0.97
C THR A 143 3.92 15.82 -0.20
N ARG A 144 3.03 16.84 -0.20
CA ARG A 144 3.23 18.03 0.66
C ARG A 144 3.24 17.64 2.13
N LYS A 145 4.15 18.22 2.93
CA LYS A 145 4.05 18.16 4.40
C LYS A 145 2.75 18.83 4.83
N ARG A 146 1.94 18.16 5.65
CA ARG A 146 0.86 18.81 6.42
C ARG A 146 1.37 19.03 7.84
N SER A 147 1.20 20.23 8.35
CA SER A 147 1.39 20.53 9.77
C SER A 147 0.05 20.36 10.46
N LEU A 148 -0.08 19.31 11.29
CA LEU A 148 -1.17 19.22 12.26
C LEU A 148 -0.95 20.30 13.33
N GLY A 149 -1.92 21.19 13.51
CA GLY A 149 -1.98 22.03 14.69
C GLY A 149 -2.26 21.16 15.91
N MET A 150 -1.38 21.17 16.91
CA MET A 150 -1.51 20.38 18.16
C MET A 150 -2.89 20.49 18.85
N THR A 151 -3.65 21.54 18.57
CA THR A 151 -4.95 21.86 19.18
C THR A 151 -6.06 20.85 18.89
N ILE A 152 -6.02 20.13 17.75
CA ILE A 152 -7.08 19.16 17.38
C ILE A 152 -6.86 17.82 18.10
N ILE A 153 -5.61 17.41 18.25
CA ILE A 153 -5.22 16.15 18.91
C ILE A 153 -5.69 16.15 20.37
N SER A 154 -5.48 17.25 21.10
CA SER A 154 -5.89 17.39 22.50
C SER A 154 -7.41 17.27 22.69
N ARG A 155 -8.21 17.72 21.72
CA ARG A 155 -9.67 17.67 21.81
C ARG A 155 -10.22 16.27 21.55
N LEU A 156 -9.63 15.51 20.62
CA LEU A 156 -10.04 14.14 20.32
C LEU A 156 -9.65 13.17 21.44
N THR A 157 -8.45 13.32 22.02
CA THR A 157 -8.04 12.49 23.17
C THR A 157 -8.91 12.70 24.41
N LEU A 158 -9.41 13.93 24.63
CA LEU A 158 -10.31 14.23 25.75
C LEU A 158 -11.73 13.69 25.54
N ALA A 159 -12.20 13.65 24.29
CA ALA A 159 -13.52 13.11 23.95
C ALA A 159 -13.57 11.57 23.99
N GLU A 160 -12.50 10.87 23.61
CA GLU A 160 -12.43 9.42 23.78
C GLU A 160 -12.25 9.00 25.25
N LEU A 161 -11.48 9.76 26.03
CA LEU A 161 -11.35 9.51 27.48
C LEU A 161 -12.68 9.70 28.24
N SER A 162 -13.55 10.64 27.82
CA SER A 162 -14.86 10.81 28.44
C SER A 162 -15.83 9.69 28.07
N LEU A 163 -15.80 9.18 26.84
CA LEU A 163 -16.64 8.06 26.40
C LEU A 163 -16.26 6.73 27.07
N VAL A 164 -14.96 6.49 27.28
CA VAL A 164 -14.48 5.31 28.02
C VAL A 164 -14.87 5.39 29.51
N ASN A 165 -14.74 6.56 30.14
CA ASN A 165 -15.20 6.77 31.53
C ASN A 165 -16.72 6.61 31.69
N ILE A 166 -17.53 7.06 30.72
CA ILE A 166 -18.98 6.86 30.73
C ILE A 166 -19.33 5.38 30.56
N ALA A 167 -18.63 4.66 29.69
CA ALA A 167 -18.84 3.22 29.49
C ALA A 167 -18.40 2.37 30.70
N GLU A 168 -17.40 2.79 31.47
CA GLU A 168 -17.04 2.16 32.75
C GLU A 168 -18.04 2.50 33.87
N MET A 169 -18.51 3.74 33.96
CA MET A 169 -19.58 4.13 34.90
C MET A 169 -20.86 3.31 34.69
N LEU A 170 -21.28 3.09 33.44
CA LEU A 170 -22.48 2.31 33.11
C LEU A 170 -22.32 0.79 33.35
N ARG A 171 -21.09 0.30 33.54
CA ARG A 171 -20.82 -1.12 33.88
C ARG A 171 -20.70 -1.37 35.39
N GLY A 172 -20.58 -0.32 36.20
CA GLY A 172 -20.42 -0.40 37.67
C GLY A 172 -21.72 -0.39 38.48
N GLU A 173 -22.88 -0.11 37.89
CA GLU A 173 -24.17 -0.02 38.60
C GLU A 173 -24.98 -1.34 38.61
N GLY A 174 -24.30 -2.49 38.48
CA GLY A 174 -24.94 -3.80 38.33
C GLY A 174 -24.60 -4.86 39.39
N SER A 175 -24.05 -4.48 40.55
CA SER A 175 -23.83 -5.43 41.65
C SER A 175 -24.00 -4.80 43.02
N LEU A 176 -25.22 -4.88 43.54
CA LEU A 176 -25.57 -4.99 44.96
C LEU A 176 -26.88 -5.75 45.07
#